data_AF-A0AAD7QFG1-F1
#
_entry.id   AF-A0AAD7QFG1-F1
#
_cell.length_a   1.000
_cell.length_b   1.000
_cell.length_c   1.000
_cell.angle_alpha   90.00
_cell.angle_beta   90.00
_cell.angle_gamma   90.00
#
_symmetry.space_group_name_H-M   'P 1'
#
loop_
_entity.id
_entity.type
_entity.pdbx_description
1 polymer ?
#
loop_
_entity_poly.entity_id
_entity_poly.type
_entity_poly.pdbx_seq_one_letter_code
_entity_poly.pdbx_strand_id
1 'polypeptide(L)'
;MASSILKVFLLLSAIFFSQTFAIKSNASTTSLNSSLSSITSFCKNTPFPDVCFNSLKLSISVNIGLNILNYLLHSLQVSISEATKLSDFFMNAGHSNIIENQKGAIQDCQELHQ
;
A
#
# COMPACT_ATOMS: atom_id res chain seq x y z
N MET A 1 27.47 -50.79 -13.56
CA MET A 1 27.18 -50.03 -12.33
C MET A 1 26.06 -48.96 -12.52
N ALA A 2 25.24 -49.05 -13.57
CA ALA A 2 24.21 -48.05 -13.90
C ALA A 2 22.81 -48.32 -13.29
N SER A 3 22.56 -49.53 -12.78
CA SER A 3 21.24 -49.93 -12.26
C SER A 3 20.93 -49.41 -10.84
N SER A 4 21.97 -49.22 -10.01
CA SER A 4 21.80 -48.76 -8.63
C SER A 4 21.42 -47.28 -8.54
N ILE A 5 21.96 -46.45 -9.43
CA ILE A 5 21.71 -44.99 -9.48
C ILE A 5 20.26 -44.69 -9.87
N LEU A 6 19.68 -45.44 -10.81
CA LEU A 6 18.29 -45.26 -11.24
C LEU A 6 17.29 -45.56 -10.11
N LYS A 7 17.58 -46.58 -9.28
CA LYS A 7 16.75 -46.94 -8.13
C LYS A 7 16.78 -45.87 -7.03
N VAL A 8 17.95 -45.28 -6.76
CA VAL A 8 18.09 -44.19 -5.79
C VAL A 8 17.32 -42.95 -6.26
N PHE A 9 17.36 -42.65 -7.57
CA PHE A 9 16.64 -41.51 -8.14
C PHE A 9 15.11 -41.64 -8.04
N LEU A 10 14.57 -42.85 -8.26
CA LEU A 10 13.14 -43.15 -8.10
C LEU A 10 12.68 -43.11 -6.64
N LEU A 11 13.56 -43.42 -5.70
CA LEU A 11 13.23 -43.38 -4.27
C LEU A 11 13.20 -41.94 -3.74
N LEU A 12 14.07 -41.08 -4.26
CA LEU A 12 14.06 -39.65 -3.93
C LEU A 12 12.82 -38.93 -4.48
N SER A 13 12.33 -39.27 -5.67
CA SER A 13 11.16 -38.60 -6.26
C SER A 13 9.85 -38.87 -5.50
N ALA A 14 9.71 -40.04 -4.85
CA ALA A 14 8.55 -40.39 -4.04
C ALA A 14 8.46 -39.57 -2.73
N ILE A 15 9.61 -39.14 -2.18
CA ILE A 15 9.66 -38.34 -0.94
C ILE A 15 9.16 -36.92 -1.19
N PHE A 16 9.43 -36.35 -2.36
CA PHE A 16 9.00 -34.99 -2.70
C PHE A 16 7.49 -34.85 -2.98
N PHE A 17 6.77 -35.95 -3.27
CA PHE A 17 5.34 -35.91 -3.59
C PHE A 17 4.39 -36.07 -2.40
N SER A 18 4.91 -36.35 -1.19
CA SER A 18 4.07 -36.67 -0.03
C SER A 18 3.71 -35.47 0.86
N GLN A 19 4.10 -34.25 0.49
CA GLN A 19 3.70 -33.04 1.23
C GLN A 19 2.31 -32.58 0.77
N THR A 20 1.27 -33.25 1.26
CA THR A 20 -0.11 -32.75 1.15
C THR A 20 -0.22 -31.46 1.97
N PHE A 21 -0.33 -30.32 1.29
CA PHE A 21 -0.71 -29.06 1.91
C PHE A 21 -2.14 -29.18 2.47
N ALA A 22 -2.26 -29.48 3.76
CA ALA A 22 -3.47 -29.22 4.51
C ALA A 22 -3.57 -27.70 4.73
N ILE A 23 -4.12 -26.98 3.76
CA ILE A 23 -4.45 -25.55 3.90
C ILE A 23 -5.60 -25.45 4.91
N LYS A 24 -5.25 -25.15 6.17
CA LYS A 24 -6.22 -24.81 7.21
C LYS A 24 -6.69 -23.37 6.93
N SER A 25 -7.71 -23.23 6.07
CA SER A 25 -8.34 -21.95 5.73
C SER A 25 -9.16 -21.40 6.91
N ASN A 26 -8.49 -20.97 7.99
CA ASN A 26 -9.16 -20.24 9.09
C ASN A 26 -8.24 -19.21 9.79
N ALA A 27 -7.11 -18.85 9.17
CA ALA A 27 -6.15 -17.87 9.69
C ALA A 27 -6.28 -16.47 9.05
N SER A 28 -6.94 -16.37 7.89
CA SER A 28 -6.98 -15.13 7.08
C SER A 28 -7.97 -14.09 7.60
N THR A 29 -9.04 -14.50 8.28
CA THR A 29 -10.04 -13.56 8.83
C THR A 29 -9.55 -12.90 10.11
N THR A 30 -8.79 -13.63 10.95
CA THR A 30 -8.24 -13.11 12.20
C THR A 30 -7.16 -12.06 11.97
N SER A 31 -6.30 -12.26 10.95
CA SER A 31 -5.25 -11.30 10.60
C SER A 31 -5.81 -9.99 10.04
N LEU A 32 -6.81 -10.06 9.14
CA LEU A 32 -7.45 -8.87 8.57
C LEU A 32 -8.16 -8.01 9.62
N ASN A 33 -8.86 -8.64 10.56
CA ASN A 33 -9.50 -7.91 11.67
C ASN A 33 -8.47 -7.22 12.59
N SER A 34 -7.31 -7.85 12.82
CA SER A 34 -6.21 -7.24 13.57
C SER A 34 -5.60 -6.05 12.83
N SER A 35 -5.44 -6.13 11.51
CA SER A 35 -4.96 -5.01 10.67
C SER A 35 -5.90 -3.81 10.78
N LEU A 36 -7.20 -4.07 10.66
CA LEU A 36 -8.22 -3.03 10.68
C LEU A 36 -8.21 -2.27 12.00
N SER A 37 -8.15 -3.00 13.12
CA SER A 37 -8.07 -2.41 14.45
C SER A 37 -6.80 -1.56 14.63
N SER A 38 -5.66 -2.01 14.10
CA SER A 38 -4.41 -1.25 14.16
C SER A 38 -4.50 0.07 13.38
N ILE A 39 -5.06 0.06 12.17
CA ILE A 39 -5.26 1.29 11.39
C ILE A 39 -6.26 2.22 12.08
N THR A 40 -7.36 1.69 12.61
CA THR A 40 -8.33 2.49 13.38
C THR A 40 -7.64 3.17 14.56
N SER A 41 -6.77 2.46 15.29
CA SER A 41 -6.03 3.05 16.41
C SER A 41 -5.02 4.13 15.97
N PHE A 42 -4.33 3.91 14.84
CA PHE A 42 -3.40 4.88 14.26
C PHE A 42 -4.11 6.16 13.81
N CYS A 43 -5.24 6.03 13.14
CA CYS A 43 -6.00 7.17 12.61
C CYS A 43 -6.82 7.93 13.65
N LYS A 44 -7.09 7.33 14.83
CA LYS A 44 -7.97 7.88 15.86
C LYS A 44 -7.64 9.31 16.29
N ASN A 45 -6.36 9.66 16.34
CA ASN A 45 -5.89 10.96 16.82
C ASN A 45 -5.58 11.96 15.70
N THR A 46 -5.94 11.62 14.46
CA THR A 46 -5.76 12.54 13.32
C THR A 46 -6.96 13.48 13.21
N PRO A 47 -6.79 14.71 12.65
CA PRO A 47 -7.90 15.63 12.42
C PRO A 47 -9.00 15.06 11.52
N PHE A 48 -8.67 14.10 10.64
CA PHE A 48 -9.59 13.46 9.69
C PHE A 48 -9.46 11.92 9.75
N PRO A 49 -10.01 11.28 10.78
CA PRO A 49 -9.81 9.85 11.05
C PRO A 49 -10.36 8.95 9.93
N ASP A 50 -11.49 9.32 9.34
CA ASP A 50 -12.12 8.54 8.25
C ASP A 50 -11.30 8.60 6.96
N VAL A 51 -10.74 9.76 6.64
CA VAL A 51 -9.87 9.95 5.47
C VAL A 51 -8.57 9.17 5.67
N CYS A 52 -7.95 9.28 6.85
CA CYS A 52 -6.77 8.49 7.22
C CYS A 52 -7.01 6.99 7.05
N PHE A 53 -8.12 6.49 7.57
CA PHE A 53 -8.46 5.07 7.50
C PHE A 53 -8.65 4.62 6.05
N ASN A 54 -9.39 5.37 5.24
CA ASN A 54 -9.62 5.03 3.84
C ASN A 54 -8.33 5.07 3.01
N SER A 55 -7.45 6.04 3.26
CA SER A 55 -6.13 6.11 2.61
C SER A 55 -5.26 4.90 2.92
N LEU A 56 -5.26 4.43 4.18
CA LEU A 56 -4.43 3.29 4.62
C LEU A 56 -5.07 1.91 4.39
N LYS A 57 -6.40 1.86 4.20
CA LYS A 57 -7.11 0.61 3.88
C LYS A 57 -6.58 -0.03 2.59
N LEU A 58 -6.19 0.79 1.62
CA LEU A 58 -5.57 0.33 0.37
C LEU A 58 -4.24 -0.40 0.61
N SER A 59 -3.50 -0.04 1.66
CA SER A 59 -2.23 -0.67 2.02
C SER A 59 -2.40 -2.08 2.59
N ILE A 60 -3.56 -2.45 3.14
CA ILE A 60 -3.83 -3.83 3.63
C ILE A 60 -4.04 -4.80 2.45
N SER A 61 -4.53 -4.31 1.32
CA SER A 61 -4.80 -5.14 0.14
C SER A 61 -3.52 -5.66 -0.54
N VAL A 62 -2.38 -5.04 -0.25
CA VAL A 62 -1.06 -5.48 -0.67
C VAL A 62 -0.41 -6.06 0.58
N ASN A 63 0.02 -7.32 0.54
CA ASN A 63 0.53 -8.09 1.70
C ASN A 63 1.88 -7.56 2.24
N ILE A 64 1.96 -6.27 2.56
CA ILE A 64 3.09 -5.56 3.13
C ILE A 64 2.87 -5.62 4.64
N GLY A 65 3.79 -6.24 5.39
CA GLY A 65 3.61 -6.52 6.81
C GLY A 65 3.07 -5.35 7.62
N LEU A 66 2.24 -5.63 8.62
CA LEU A 66 1.56 -4.62 9.44
C LEU A 66 2.53 -4.00 10.43
N ASN A 67 3.25 -2.96 9.99
CA ASN A 67 4.20 -2.22 10.80
C ASN A 67 3.90 -0.72 10.73
N ILE A 68 4.09 -0.01 11.84
CA ILE A 68 3.90 1.45 11.92
C ILE A 68 4.71 2.18 10.86
N LEU A 69 5.93 1.71 10.57
CA LEU A 69 6.78 2.28 9.51
C LEU A 69 6.12 2.19 8.14
N ASN A 70 5.36 1.13 7.86
CA ASN A 70 4.69 0.96 6.58
C ASN A 70 3.49 1.93 6.44
N TYR A 71 2.77 2.20 7.53
CA TYR A 71 1.71 3.23 7.52
C TYR A 71 2.29 4.63 7.31
N LEU A 72 3.43 4.92 7.94
CA LEU A 72 4.13 6.21 7.77
C LEU A 72 4.66 6.38 6.33
N LEU A 73 5.34 5.36 5.79
CA LEU A 73 5.84 5.38 4.42
C LEU A 73 4.73 5.52 3.40
N HIS A 74 3.62 4.78 3.57
CA HIS A 74 2.48 4.90 2.69
C HIS A 74 1.84 6.30 2.77
N SER A 75 1.68 6.84 3.98
CA SER A 75 1.16 8.20 4.17
C SER A 75 2.05 9.24 3.48
N LEU A 76 3.37 9.11 3.62
CA LEU A 76 4.34 9.97 2.95
C LEU A 76 4.23 9.87 1.43
N GLN A 77 4.14 8.65 0.89
CA GLN A 77 4.04 8.42 -0.55
C GLN A 77 2.76 9.03 -1.13
N VAL A 78 1.62 8.86 -0.44
CA VAL A 78 0.35 9.49 -0.84
C VAL A 78 0.47 11.01 -0.80
N SER A 79 1.02 11.59 0.27
CA SER A 79 1.22 13.04 0.38
C SER A 79 2.09 13.61 -0.75
N ILE A 80 3.20 12.94 -1.09
CA ILE A 80 4.05 13.34 -2.23
C ILE A 80 3.26 13.25 -3.54
N SER A 81 2.55 12.16 -3.77
CA SER A 81 1.78 11.98 -5.01
C SER A 81 0.69 13.03 -5.19
N GLU A 82 -0.06 13.35 -4.14
CA GLU A 82 -1.09 14.39 -4.20
C GLU A 82 -0.48 15.79 -4.34
N ALA A 83 0.65 16.08 -3.68
CA ALA A 83 1.37 17.34 -3.85
C ALA A 83 1.89 17.52 -5.29
N THR A 84 2.42 16.45 -5.92
CA THR A 84 2.82 16.49 -7.33
C THR A 84 1.64 16.77 -8.25
N LYS A 85 0.51 16.07 -8.07
CA LYS A 85 -0.71 16.31 -8.86
C LYS A 85 -1.21 17.75 -8.70
N LEU A 86 -1.12 18.29 -7.48
CA LEU A 86 -1.53 19.66 -7.20
C LEU A 86 -0.59 20.69 -7.84
N SER A 87 0.72 20.44 -7.83
CA SER A 87 1.70 21.26 -8.54
C SER A 87 1.43 21.26 -10.05
N ASP A 88 1.22 20.08 -10.66
CA ASP A 88 0.85 19.95 -12.06
C ASP A 88 -0.47 20.68 -12.37
N PHE A 89 -1.43 20.63 -11.46
CA PHE A 89 -2.68 21.37 -11.58
C PHE A 89 -2.44 22.88 -11.61
N PHE A 90 -1.64 23.44 -10.70
CA PHE A 90 -1.38 24.89 -10.68
C PHE A 90 -0.64 25.37 -11.93
N MET A 91 0.35 24.61 -12.42
CA MET A 91 1.07 24.90 -13.66
C MET A 91 0.12 25.00 -14.87
N ASN A 92 -0.90 24.13 -14.91
CA ASN A 92 -1.87 24.11 -16.00
C ASN A 92 -3.03 25.10 -15.79
N ALA A 93 -3.37 25.41 -14.54
CA ALA A 93 -4.48 26.28 -14.21
C ALA A 93 -4.28 27.68 -14.81
N GLY A 94 -3.08 28.26 -14.77
CA GLY A 94 -2.80 29.59 -15.34
C GLY A 94 -3.14 29.79 -16.83
N HIS A 95 -3.31 28.70 -17.59
CA HIS A 95 -3.72 28.73 -19.00
C HIS A 95 -5.24 28.61 -19.23
N SER A 96 -6.00 28.34 -18.17
CA SER A 96 -7.45 28.23 -18.21
C SER A 96 -8.12 29.60 -18.06
N ASN A 97 -9.42 29.68 -18.34
CA ASN A 97 -10.17 30.94 -18.35
C ASN A 97 -10.53 31.37 -16.91
N ILE A 98 -9.50 31.69 -16.13
CA ILE A 98 -9.60 32.06 -14.72
C ILE A 98 -9.78 33.58 -14.61
N ILE A 99 -10.63 34.02 -13.68
CA ILE A 99 -10.78 35.43 -13.31
C ILE A 99 -9.53 35.96 -12.58
N GLU A 100 -9.19 37.24 -12.77
CA GLU A 100 -7.92 37.85 -12.34
C GLU A 100 -7.62 37.69 -10.84
N ASN A 101 -8.65 37.74 -9.98
CA ASN A 101 -8.48 37.60 -8.53
C ASN A 101 -8.04 36.18 -8.09
N GLN A 102 -8.33 35.15 -8.89
CA GLN A 102 -7.91 33.77 -8.64
C GLN A 102 -6.50 33.50 -9.18
N LYS A 103 -6.07 34.26 -10.19
CA LYS A 103 -4.75 34.13 -10.81
C LYS A 103 -3.63 34.39 -9.82
N GLY A 104 -3.74 35.46 -9.01
CA GLY A 104 -2.78 35.75 -7.94
C GLY A 104 -2.70 34.62 -6.90
N ALA A 105 -3.85 34.11 -6.45
CA ALA A 105 -3.89 33.00 -5.49
C ALA A 105 -3.25 31.71 -6.05
N ILE A 106 -3.44 31.42 -7.35
CA ILE A 106 -2.81 30.26 -8.00
C ILE A 106 -1.29 30.45 -8.10
N GLN A 107 -0.82 31.66 -8.38
CA GLN A 107 0.61 31.98 -8.38
C GLN A 107 1.22 31.81 -6.99
N ASP A 108 0.56 32.29 -5.94
CA ASP A 108 1.00 32.12 -4.55
C ASP A 108 1.07 30.62 -4.18
N CYS A 109 0.06 29.83 -4.58
CA CYS A 109 0.06 28.39 -4.34
C CYS A 109 1.16 27.65 -5.12
N GLN A 110 1.46 28.10 -6.34
CA GLN A 110 2.53 27.55 -7.16
C GLN A 110 3.91 27.83 -6.56
N GLU A 111 4.17 29.07 -6.12
CA GLU A 111 5.42 29.45 -5.45
C GLU A 111 5.62 28.66 -4.16
N LEU A 112 4.56 28.45 -3.37
CA LEU A 112 4.62 27.67 -2.14
C LEU A 112 4.97 26.18 -2.38
N HIS A 113 4.69 25.64 -3.57
CA HIS A 113 4.95 24.24 -3.94
C HIS A 113 6.30 24.02 -4.65
N GLN A 114 7.06 25.08 -4.97
CA GLN A 114 8.42 25.02 -5.55
C GLN A 114 9.50 24.98 -4.46
#